data_AF-A0A7C4EM39-F1
#
_entry.id   AF-A0A7C4EM39-F1
#
_cell.length_a   1.000
_cell.length_b   1.000
_cell.length_c   1.000
_cell.angle_alpha   90.00
_cell.angle_beta   90.00
_cell.angle_gamma   90.00
#
_symmetry.space_group_name_H-M   'P 1'
#
loop_
_entity.id
_entity.type
_entity.pdbx_description
1 polymer ?
#
loop_
_entity_poly.entity_id
_entity_poly.type
_entity_poly.pdbx_seq_one_letter_code
_entity_poly.pdbx_strand_id
1 'polypeptide(L)'
;DAMGMWDRLYVQRSDIPSITHVDFSARIQSVGRDVNPRYWRLIDTFRRTQGYGVVVNTSFNVRGEPIVCSPADAYRCFMRTEMDYLVMGDCLFSKEVQPGMPDDQDWMTEYELD
;
A
#
# COMPACT_ATOMS: atom_id res chain seq x y z
N ASP A 1 -26.46 -20.05 -12.16
CA ASP A 1 -25.60 -21.12 -11.61
C ASP A 1 -24.75 -20.61 -10.48
N ALA A 2 -25.14 -20.94 -9.25
CA ALA A 2 -24.56 -20.34 -8.06
C ALA A 2 -23.59 -21.31 -7.40
N MET A 3 -22.30 -21.22 -7.78
CA MET A 3 -21.22 -21.70 -6.91
C MET A 3 -21.42 -21.13 -5.51
N GLY A 4 -21.26 -21.98 -4.50
CA GLY A 4 -21.34 -21.58 -3.09
C GLY A 4 -20.29 -20.51 -2.78
N MET A 5 -20.54 -19.68 -1.76
CA MET A 5 -19.65 -18.56 -1.42
C MET A 5 -18.21 -19.02 -1.16
N TRP A 6 -18.04 -20.17 -0.51
CA TRP A 6 -16.73 -20.76 -0.22
C TRP A 6 -16.03 -21.30 -1.48
N ASP A 7 -16.78 -21.87 -2.42
CA ASP A 7 -16.22 -22.42 -3.66
C ASP A 7 -15.62 -21.31 -4.54
N ARG A 8 -16.17 -20.09 -4.46
CA ARG A 8 -15.67 -18.92 -5.19
C ARG A 8 -14.29 -18.43 -4.72
N LEU A 9 -13.84 -18.84 -3.53
CA LEU A 9 -12.49 -18.53 -3.06
C LEU A 9 -11.41 -19.20 -3.91
N TYR A 10 -11.70 -20.40 -4.43
CA TYR A 10 -10.75 -21.26 -5.14
C TYR A 10 -10.78 -21.08 -6.67
N VAL A 11 -11.54 -20.11 -7.17
CA VAL A 11 -11.58 -19.76 -8.59
C VAL A 11 -10.73 -18.53 -8.84
N GLN A 12 -9.96 -18.54 -9.93
CA GLN A 12 -9.29 -17.33 -10.40
C GLN A 12 -10.33 -16.33 -10.90
N ARG A 13 -10.38 -15.16 -10.26
CA ARG A 13 -11.43 -14.16 -10.48
C ARG A 13 -11.12 -13.14 -11.57
N SER A 14 -9.84 -12.83 -11.76
CA SER A 14 -9.35 -11.90 -12.79
C SER A 14 -7.85 -12.09 -13.00
N ASP A 15 -7.28 -11.30 -13.91
CA ASP A 15 -5.83 -11.20 -14.11
C ASP A 15 -5.11 -10.54 -12.91
N ILE A 16 -5.85 -9.85 -12.03
CA ILE A 16 -5.32 -9.13 -10.85
C ILE A 16 -6.11 -9.55 -9.59
N PRO A 17 -5.91 -10.79 -9.10
CA PRO A 17 -6.74 -11.35 -8.03
C PRO A 17 -6.56 -10.65 -6.67
N SER A 18 -5.43 -9.97 -6.44
CA SER A 18 -5.11 -9.28 -5.18
C SER A 18 -6.06 -8.15 -4.81
N ILE A 19 -6.76 -7.57 -5.81
CA ILE A 19 -7.72 -6.48 -5.61
C ILE A 19 -9.17 -6.88 -5.97
N THR A 20 -9.40 -8.14 -6.33
CA THR A 20 -10.70 -8.61 -6.84
C THR A 20 -11.46 -9.35 -5.74
N HIS A 21 -12.61 -8.80 -5.34
CA HIS A 21 -13.51 -9.37 -4.33
C HIS A 21 -14.16 -10.68 -4.82
N VAL A 22 -14.71 -11.47 -3.88
CA VAL A 22 -15.33 -12.79 -4.15
C VAL A 22 -16.55 -12.69 -5.10
N ASP A 23 -17.16 -11.51 -5.17
CA ASP A 23 -18.25 -11.17 -6.07
C ASP A 23 -17.79 -10.57 -7.42
N PHE A 24 -16.49 -10.65 -7.71
CA PHE A 24 -15.83 -10.10 -8.91
C PHE A 24 -15.78 -8.56 -8.99
N SER A 25 -16.12 -7.85 -7.90
CA SER A 25 -15.99 -6.40 -7.83
C SER A 25 -14.58 -5.94 -7.39
N ALA A 26 -14.30 -4.64 -7.52
CA ALA A 26 -13.11 -3.98 -7.00
C ALA A 26 -13.43 -2.53 -6.60
N ARG A 27 -12.68 -1.98 -5.63
CA ARG A 27 -12.76 -0.56 -5.24
C ARG A 27 -11.72 0.25 -6.01
N ILE A 28 -12.17 0.96 -7.05
CA ILE A 28 -11.28 1.68 -7.97
C ILE A 28 -11.16 3.16 -7.61
N GLN A 29 -9.93 3.68 -7.63
CA GLN A 29 -9.62 5.11 -7.61
C GLN A 29 -8.97 5.51 -8.93
N SER A 30 -9.63 6.37 -9.71
CA SER A 30 -9.04 6.93 -10.93
C SER A 30 -8.17 8.13 -10.61
N VAL A 31 -6.98 8.19 -11.20
CA VAL A 31 -6.04 9.31 -11.05
C VAL A 31 -5.96 10.06 -12.37
N GLY A 32 -6.34 11.34 -12.37
CA GLY A 32 -6.22 12.23 -13.53
C GLY A 32 -4.81 12.82 -13.62
N ARG A 33 -4.29 12.99 -14.85
CA ARG A 33 -2.97 13.59 -15.09
C ARG A 33 -2.91 15.06 -14.67
N ASP A 34 -4.01 15.77 -14.83
CA ASP A 34 -4.25 17.15 -14.45
C ASP A 34 -4.41 17.32 -12.92
N VAL A 35 -4.95 16.30 -12.24
CA VAL A 35 -5.17 16.32 -10.78
C VAL A 35 -3.90 15.96 -10.00
N ASN A 36 -3.22 14.88 -10.37
CA ASN A 36 -1.97 14.45 -9.71
C ASN A 36 -0.96 13.94 -10.74
N PRO A 37 -0.20 14.84 -11.39
CA PRO A 37 0.70 14.47 -12.49
C PRO A 37 1.84 13.55 -12.06
N ARG A 38 2.32 13.65 -10.82
CA ARG A 38 3.38 12.77 -10.29
C ARG A 38 2.86 11.35 -10.11
N TYR A 39 1.70 11.18 -9.47
CA TYR A 39 1.12 9.85 -9.26
C TYR A 39 0.61 9.21 -10.56
N TRP A 40 0.03 10.01 -11.45
CA TRP A 40 -0.34 9.55 -12.79
C TRP A 40 0.87 9.01 -13.56
N ARG A 41 2.01 9.72 -13.51
CA ARG A 41 3.24 9.28 -14.18
C ARG A 41 3.78 7.99 -13.59
N LEU A 42 3.71 7.82 -12.27
CA LEU A 42 4.09 6.56 -11.61
C LEU A 42 3.27 5.39 -12.16
N ILE A 43 1.94 5.54 -12.20
CA ILE A 43 1.03 4.49 -12.68
C ILE A 43 1.25 4.20 -14.17
N ASP A 44 1.43 5.23 -15.01
CA ASP A 44 1.69 5.01 -16.44
C ASP A 44 3.08 4.41 -16.71
N THR A 45 4.11 4.76 -15.92
CA THR A 45 5.41 4.08 -16.01
C THR A 45 5.27 2.61 -15.61
N PHE A 46 4.54 2.30 -14.53
CA PHE A 46 4.25 0.93 -14.12
C PHE A 46 3.48 0.16 -15.21
N ARG A 47 2.51 0.81 -15.88
CA ARG A 47 1.81 0.23 -17.04
C ARG A 47 2.75 -0.14 -18.18
N ARG A 48 3.69 0.74 -18.53
CA ARG A 48 4.64 0.49 -19.62
C ARG A 48 5.61 -0.64 -19.33
N THR A 49 5.94 -0.88 -18.05
CA THR A 49 6.88 -1.93 -17.65
C THR A 49 6.20 -3.26 -17.30
N GLN A 50 5.00 -3.24 -16.73
CA GLN A 50 4.28 -4.43 -16.24
C GLN A 50 3.02 -4.80 -17.03
N GLY A 51 2.58 -3.94 -17.97
CA GLY A 51 1.38 -4.16 -18.78
C GLY A 51 0.07 -3.69 -18.15
N TYR A 52 0.02 -3.50 -16.82
CA TYR A 52 -1.17 -3.05 -16.09
C TYR A 52 -1.00 -1.65 -15.51
N GLY A 53 -1.98 -0.77 -15.72
CA GLY A 53 -1.99 0.60 -15.19
C GLY A 53 -2.68 0.73 -13.84
N VAL A 54 -2.40 -0.19 -12.92
CA VAL A 54 -3.05 -0.25 -11.60
C VAL A 54 -2.01 -0.55 -10.54
N VAL A 55 -2.09 0.16 -9.42
CA VAL A 55 -1.28 -0.06 -8.22
C VAL A 55 -2.21 -0.18 -7.02
N VAL A 56 -1.79 -0.95 -6.01
CA VAL A 56 -2.52 -1.01 -4.74
C VAL A 56 -2.25 0.29 -3.97
N ASN A 57 -3.33 0.94 -3.51
CA ASN A 57 -3.26 2.11 -2.66
C ASN A 57 -3.91 1.78 -1.31
N THR A 58 -3.10 1.72 -0.26
CA THR A 58 -3.55 1.48 1.12
C THR A 58 -3.12 2.64 2.01
N SER A 59 -3.74 2.79 3.18
CA SER A 59 -3.35 3.80 4.14
C SER A 59 -1.88 3.60 4.55
N PHE A 60 -1.13 4.72 4.60
CA PHE A 60 0.22 4.70 5.11
C PHE A 60 0.20 4.95 6.62
N ASN A 61 0.02 3.86 7.37
CA ASN A 61 0.04 3.76 8.82
C ASN A 61 0.25 2.30 9.25
N VAL A 62 0.46 2.09 10.55
CA VAL A 62 0.31 0.77 11.20
C VAL A 62 -1.00 0.72 11.97
N ARG A 63 -1.47 -0.49 12.31
CA ARG A 63 -2.72 -0.66 13.07
C ARG A 63 -2.63 0.08 14.41
N GLY A 64 -3.61 0.92 14.70
CA GLY A 64 -3.65 1.76 15.92
C GLY A 64 -3.09 3.17 15.72
N GLU A 65 -2.29 3.43 14.67
CA GLU A 65 -1.73 4.76 14.42
C GLU A 65 -2.56 5.55 13.39
N PRO A 66 -2.63 6.90 13.51
CA PRO A 66 -3.22 7.76 12.50
C PRO A 66 -2.41 7.73 11.19
N ILE A 67 -3.02 8.22 10.10
CA ILE A 67 -2.29 8.40 8.84
C ILE A 67 -1.13 9.37 9.06
N VAL A 68 0.04 9.00 8.55
CA VAL A 68 1.26 9.80 8.56
C VAL A 68 1.01 11.24 8.06
N CYS A 69 1.43 12.23 8.85
CA CYS A 69 1.26 13.65 8.53
C CYS A 69 2.59 14.44 8.45
N SER A 70 3.71 13.86 8.90
CA SER A 70 5.03 14.49 8.83
C SER A 70 6.10 13.54 8.26
N PRO A 71 7.22 14.06 7.72
CA PRO A 71 8.35 13.22 7.28
C PRO A 71 8.90 12.32 8.39
N ALA A 72 8.89 12.79 9.63
CA ALA A 72 9.33 12.00 10.79
C ALA A 72 8.38 10.83 11.06
N ASP A 73 7.07 11.04 10.94
CA ASP A 73 6.07 9.96 11.06
C ASP A 73 6.20 8.95 9.92
N ALA A 74 6.41 9.42 8.69
CA ALA A 74 6.62 8.57 7.52
C ALA A 74 7.83 7.65 7.71
N TYR A 75 8.95 8.23 8.15
CA TYR A 75 10.17 7.48 8.42
C TYR A 75 9.99 6.50 9.58
N ARG A 76 9.33 6.91 10.67
CA ARG A 76 9.04 6.03 11.81
C ARG A 76 8.17 4.84 11.40
N CYS A 77 7.06 5.09 10.69
CA CYS A 77 6.17 4.05 10.17
C CYS A 77 6.91 3.12 9.19
N PHE A 78 7.72 3.67 8.29
CA PHE A 78 8.57 2.90 7.39
C PHE A 78 9.55 2.00 8.14
N MET A 79 10.20 2.51 9.18
CA MET A 79 11.16 1.74 9.97
C MET A 79 10.52 0.63 10.81
N ARG A 80 9.24 0.78 11.19
CA ARG A 80 8.46 -0.23 11.94
C ARG A 80 7.76 -1.30 11.09
N THR A 81 7.64 -1.07 9.78
CA THR A 81 6.95 -2.00 8.87
C THR A 81 7.92 -2.83 8.05
N GLU A 82 7.41 -3.85 7.35
CA GLU A 82 8.16 -4.66 6.39
C GLU A 82 8.28 -4.01 5.00
N MET A 83 8.08 -2.70 4.89
CA MET A 83 8.26 -1.97 3.63
C MET A 83 9.73 -1.94 3.21
N ASP A 84 9.99 -2.19 1.93
CA ASP A 84 11.35 -2.18 1.36
C ASP A 84 11.89 -0.77 1.11
N TYR A 85 11.02 0.12 0.61
CA TYR A 85 11.40 1.47 0.18
C TYR A 85 10.41 2.52 0.66
N LEU A 86 10.93 3.70 1.03
CA LEU A 86 10.16 4.91 1.30
C LEU A 86 10.58 6.01 0.33
N VAL A 87 9.61 6.59 -0.37
CA VAL A 87 9.81 7.78 -1.22
C VAL A 87 9.15 8.98 -0.52
N MET A 88 9.95 9.99 -0.21
CA MET A 88 9.49 11.26 0.38
C MET A 88 9.95 12.43 -0.47
N GLY A 89 9.02 13.02 -1.22
CA GLY A 89 9.36 14.07 -2.18
C GLY A 89 10.31 13.51 -3.25
N ASP A 90 11.52 14.05 -3.29
CA ASP A 90 12.57 13.65 -4.24
C ASP A 90 13.66 12.78 -3.57
N CYS A 91 13.42 12.29 -2.35
CA CYS A 91 14.30 11.40 -1.60
C CYS A 91 13.80 9.94 -1.64
N LEU A 92 14.72 8.99 -1.81
CA LEU A 92 14.47 7.54 -1.74
C LEU A 92 15.28 6.93 -0.60
N PHE A 93 14.61 6.19 0.27
CA PHE A 93 15.21 5.44 1.37
C PHE A 93 15.02 3.95 1.10
N SER A 94 16.12 3.19 1.13
CA SER A 94 16.08 1.71 1.16
C SER A 94 16.21 1.24 2.61
N LYS A 95 15.35 0.30 3.01
CA LYS A 95 15.33 -0.25 4.38
C LYS A 95 16.64 -0.94 4.72
N GLU A 96 17.25 -1.61 3.74
CA GLU A 96 18.49 -2.39 3.87
C GLU A 96 19.69 -1.56 4.34
N VAL A 97 19.70 -0.26 4.04
CA VAL A 97 20.82 0.64 4.36
C VAL A 97 20.49 1.62 5.49
N GLN A 98 19.29 1.53 6.08
CA GLN A 98 18.95 2.34 7.24
C GLN A 98 19.58 1.76 8.51
N PRO A 99 19.98 2.61 9.48
CA PRO A 99 20.40 2.12 10.78
C PRO A 99 19.25 1.35 11.47
N GLY A 100 19.59 0.30 12.20
CA GLY A 100 18.62 -0.42 13.04
C GLY A 100 17.94 0.54 14.02
N MET A 101 16.63 0.38 14.20
CA MET A 101 15.87 1.19 15.14
C MET A 101 16.17 0.73 16.58
N PRO A 102 16.55 1.62 17.51
CA PRO A 102 16.69 1.26 18.93
C PRO A 102 15.33 0.79 19.48
N ASP A 103 15.35 -0.31 20.25
CA ASP A 103 14.23 -1.03 20.89
C ASP A 103 12.80 -0.50 20.60
N ASP A 104 12.08 -1.26 19.77
CA ASP A 104 10.71 -1.02 19.31
C ASP A 104 9.64 -1.58 20.28
N GLN A 105 9.95 -1.70 21.58
CA GLN A 105 9.10 -2.47 22.51
C GLN A 105 7.83 -1.75 22.98
N ASP A 106 7.61 -0.49 22.61
CA ASP A 106 6.60 0.35 23.29
C ASP A 106 5.51 0.95 22.37
N TRP A 107 5.38 0.53 21.11
CA TRP A 107 4.36 1.09 20.21
C TRP A 107 3.00 0.40 20.31
N MET A 108 2.96 -0.88 20.69
CA MET A 108 1.70 -1.60 20.96
C MET A 108 0.98 -1.06 22.21
N THR A 109 1.65 -0.22 23.01
CA THR A 109 1.16 0.39 24.24
C THR A 109 0.73 1.84 24.07
N GLU A 110 1.07 2.50 22.95
CA GLU A 110 0.88 3.95 22.77
C GLU A 110 -0.52 4.32 22.24
N TYR A 111 -1.20 3.39 21.57
CA TYR A 111 -2.55 3.62 21.02
C TYR A 111 -3.46 2.42 21.35
N GLU A 112 -4.67 2.69 21.87
CA GLU A 112 -5.68 1.65 22.06
C GLU A 112 -6.05 1.04 20.70
N LEU A 113 -6.01 -0.29 20.63
CA LEU A 113 -6.46 -1.03 19.46
C LEU A 113 -8.00 -1.01 19.44
N ASP A 114 -8.57 -0.34 18.45
CA ASP A 114 -9.97 -0.56 18.04
C ASP A 114 -10.18 -2.01 17.53
#